data_AF-C5S1T7-F1
#
_entry.id   AF-C5S1T7-F1
#
_cell.length_a   1.000
_cell.length_b   1.000
_cell.length_c   1.000
_cell.angle_alpha   90.00
_cell.angle_beta   90.00
_cell.angle_gamma   90.00
#
_symmetry.space_group_name_H-M   'P 1'
#
loop_
_entity.id
_entity.type
_entity.pdbx_description
1 polymer ?
#
loop_
_entity_poly.entity_id
_entity_poly.type
_entity_poly.pdbx_seq_one_letter_code
_entity_poly.pdbx_strand_id
1 'polypeptide(L)'
;MKTLMKFLLICGVTILSACSSNKTPTRLSESELDHKSYAIAYSVTGQTYKDRVTPTYDINAFTQGVDDWYYNRISLPIEQIQAMTLNRLVDHKEYAYYSGVMFAAAFKQNVDYLDKNCWGLLHKPSMVQAMDDAMHDLQKGKVRDDQYIREGADKIIQLCVKTIVYDEKTEVKAKKATKKSVKKAKNNQ
;
A
#
# COMPACT_ATOMS: atom_id res chain seq x y z
N MET A 1 -61.32 -22.94 -20.60
CA MET A 1 -61.76 -22.35 -19.31
C MET A 1 -60.78 -22.77 -18.23
N LYS A 2 -60.14 -21.78 -17.57
CA LYS A 2 -59.74 -21.78 -16.14
C LYS A 2 -58.74 -22.90 -15.73
N THR A 3 -57.57 -22.67 -15.16
CA THR A 3 -57.12 -21.58 -14.29
C THR A 3 -55.65 -21.82 -13.89
N LEU A 4 -54.89 -20.74 -13.85
CA LEU A 4 -53.87 -20.38 -12.85
C LEU A 4 -52.70 -21.33 -12.52
N MET A 5 -51.51 -20.91 -12.99
CA MET A 5 -50.50 -20.26 -12.14
C MET A 5 -50.05 -21.03 -10.88
N LYS A 6 -48.92 -21.72 -10.99
CA LYS A 6 -47.98 -21.93 -9.88
C LYS A 6 -46.55 -21.68 -10.38
N PHE A 7 -46.18 -20.40 -10.45
CA PHE A 7 -44.79 -19.96 -10.38
C PHE A 7 -44.27 -20.37 -9.00
N LEU A 8 -43.56 -21.49 -8.92
CA LEU A 8 -42.70 -21.79 -7.77
C LEU A 8 -41.37 -21.07 -8.01
N LEU A 9 -41.36 -19.84 -7.51
CA LEU A 9 -40.20 -19.00 -7.25
C LEU A 9 -39.29 -19.78 -6.27
N ILE A 10 -38.35 -20.56 -6.81
CA ILE A 10 -37.24 -21.10 -6.04
C ILE A 10 -36.29 -19.91 -5.80
N CYS A 11 -36.53 -19.20 -4.70
CA CYS A 11 -35.59 -18.23 -4.16
C CYS A 11 -34.27 -18.93 -3.90
N GLY A 12 -33.33 -18.74 -4.81
CA GLY A 12 -31.91 -18.97 -4.57
C GLY A 12 -31.46 -18.03 -3.47
N VAL A 13 -31.54 -18.50 -2.23
CA VAL A 13 -30.76 -17.95 -1.13
C VAL A 13 -29.44 -18.72 -1.15
N THR A 14 -28.60 -18.39 -2.13
CA THR A 14 -27.16 -18.61 -1.98
C THR A 14 -26.72 -17.64 -0.91
N ILE A 15 -26.71 -18.11 0.33
CA ILE A 15 -25.93 -17.51 1.40
C ILE A 15 -24.49 -17.58 0.89
N LEU A 16 -24.01 -16.51 0.24
CA LEU A 16 -22.59 -16.22 0.19
C LEU A 16 -22.21 -15.93 1.63
N SER A 17 -21.96 -17.00 2.38
CA SER A 17 -21.13 -16.95 3.56
C SER A 17 -19.78 -16.46 3.06
N ALA A 18 -19.60 -15.14 3.11
CA ALA A 18 -18.29 -14.52 3.12
C ALA A 18 -17.61 -15.07 4.37
N CYS A 19 -17.00 -16.25 4.22
CA CYS A 19 -16.04 -16.78 5.15
C CYS A 19 -14.90 -15.77 5.18
N SER A 20 -15.01 -14.80 6.08
CA SER A 20 -13.90 -14.00 6.62
C SER A 20 -12.95 -14.99 7.26
N SER A 21 -12.23 -15.73 6.42
CA SER A 21 -11.06 -16.47 6.81
C SER A 21 -10.08 -15.39 7.24
N ASN A 22 -9.92 -15.23 8.56
CA ASN A 22 -8.91 -14.38 9.15
C ASN A 22 -7.57 -14.90 8.63
N LYS A 23 -7.14 -14.41 7.48
CA LYS A 23 -5.88 -14.76 6.86
C LYS A 23 -4.83 -13.97 7.61
N THR A 24 -4.25 -14.61 8.62
CA THR A 24 -2.97 -14.16 9.14
C THR A 24 -1.99 -14.18 7.96
N PRO A 25 -1.35 -13.05 7.61
CA PRO A 25 -0.40 -13.02 6.50
C PRO A 25 0.69 -14.05 6.72
N THR A 26 1.04 -14.82 5.68
CA THR A 26 2.18 -15.74 5.73
C THR A 26 3.43 -14.95 6.05
N ARG A 27 4.12 -15.31 7.14
CA ARG A 27 5.37 -14.67 7.55
C ARG A 27 6.51 -15.12 6.65
N LEU A 28 7.25 -14.14 6.13
CA LEU A 28 8.50 -14.32 5.42
C LEU A 28 9.60 -14.71 6.39
N SER A 29 10.47 -15.62 5.95
CA SER A 29 11.76 -15.86 6.60
C SER A 29 12.71 -14.68 6.41
N GLU A 30 13.79 -14.63 7.20
CA GLU A 30 14.80 -13.57 7.06
C GLU A 30 15.42 -13.51 5.66
N SER A 31 15.59 -14.66 4.99
CA SER A 31 16.16 -14.71 3.63
C SER A 31 15.22 -14.21 2.54
N GLU A 32 13.90 -14.21 2.81
CA GLU A 32 12.88 -13.71 1.87
C GLU A 32 12.56 -12.23 2.12
N LEU A 33 13.07 -11.68 3.22
CA LEU A 33 12.75 -10.34 3.67
C LEU A 33 13.66 -9.31 2.96
N ASP A 34 13.04 -8.46 2.15
CA ASP A 34 13.74 -7.31 1.59
C ASP A 34 13.88 -6.22 2.66
N HIS A 35 15.07 -6.15 3.26
CA HIS A 35 15.35 -5.30 4.41
C HIS A 35 15.02 -3.82 4.20
N LYS A 36 15.28 -3.26 3.01
CA LYS A 36 14.99 -1.84 2.72
C LYS A 36 13.48 -1.58 2.71
N SER A 37 12.70 -2.45 2.07
CA SER A 37 11.24 -2.34 2.01
C SER A 37 10.61 -2.54 3.38
N TYR A 38 11.14 -3.49 4.16
CA TYR A 38 10.70 -3.70 5.52
C TYR A 38 10.95 -2.46 6.39
N ALA A 39 12.18 -1.95 6.40
CA ALA A 39 12.58 -0.85 7.28
C ALA A 39 11.78 0.44 7.02
N ILE A 40 11.58 0.82 5.75
CA ILE A 40 10.78 2.01 5.43
C ILE A 40 9.32 1.85 5.81
N ALA A 41 8.72 0.69 5.51
CA ALA A 41 7.31 0.45 5.82
C ALA A 41 7.09 0.39 7.33
N TYR A 42 7.98 -0.24 8.08
CA TYR A 42 7.95 -0.27 9.54
C TYR A 42 8.04 1.15 10.11
N SER A 43 9.04 1.93 9.67
CA SER A 43 9.30 3.29 10.16
C SER A 43 8.11 4.21 9.92
N VAL A 44 7.58 4.24 8.69
CA VAL A 44 6.44 5.10 8.33
C VAL A 44 5.18 4.69 9.09
N THR A 45 4.94 3.39 9.29
CA THR A 45 3.79 2.89 10.07
C THR A 45 3.91 3.29 11.53
N GLY A 46 5.08 3.04 12.14
CA GLY A 46 5.37 3.40 13.51
C GLY A 46 5.16 4.89 13.78
N GLN A 47 5.56 5.76 12.84
CA GLN A 47 5.35 7.21 12.94
C GLN A 47 3.88 7.61 12.74
N THR A 48 3.21 7.06 11.74
CA THR A 48 1.85 7.45 11.36
C THR A 48 0.82 7.04 12.41
N TYR A 49 0.99 5.84 12.97
CA TYR A 49 0.05 5.23 13.90
C TYR A 49 0.47 5.36 15.37
N LYS A 50 1.54 6.13 15.65
CA LYS A 50 1.90 6.50 17.02
C LYS A 50 0.70 7.11 17.73
N ASP A 51 0.43 6.62 18.94
CA ASP A 51 -0.69 7.02 19.79
C ASP A 51 -2.10 6.74 19.22
N ARG A 52 -2.21 6.07 18.07
CA ARG A 52 -3.49 5.68 17.43
C ARG A 52 -3.85 4.22 17.63
N VAL A 53 -2.87 3.36 17.86
CA VAL A 53 -3.09 1.93 18.09
C VAL A 53 -3.40 1.69 19.56
N THR A 54 -4.66 1.35 19.84
CA THR A 54 -5.12 0.99 21.17
C THR A 54 -4.97 -0.53 21.39
N PRO A 55 -5.06 -1.01 22.65
CA PRO A 55 -5.09 -2.45 22.94
C PRO A 55 -6.21 -3.23 22.24
N THR A 56 -7.27 -2.54 21.80
CA THR A 56 -8.44 -3.15 21.13
C THR A 56 -8.43 -2.94 19.62
N TYR A 57 -7.40 -2.30 19.06
CA TYR A 57 -7.29 -2.07 17.62
C TYR A 57 -7.15 -3.41 16.87
N ASP A 58 -7.95 -3.62 15.82
CA ASP A 58 -7.90 -4.85 15.02
C ASP A 58 -6.76 -4.79 14.00
N ILE A 59 -5.57 -5.24 14.42
CA ILE A 59 -4.37 -5.25 13.59
C ILE A 59 -4.53 -6.19 12.39
N ASN A 60 -5.21 -7.33 12.56
CA ASN A 60 -5.41 -8.28 11.46
C ASN A 60 -6.25 -7.65 10.34
N ALA A 61 -7.33 -6.95 10.69
CA ALA A 61 -8.16 -6.25 9.72
C ALA A 61 -7.39 -5.14 9.02
N PHE A 62 -6.61 -4.36 9.75
CA PHE A 62 -5.72 -3.35 9.17
C PHE A 62 -4.72 -3.96 8.17
N THR A 63 -4.00 -5.00 8.58
CA THR A 63 -3.00 -5.66 7.73
C THR A 63 -3.67 -6.28 6.49
N GLN A 64 -4.88 -6.84 6.63
CA GLN A 64 -5.66 -7.32 5.50
C GLN A 64 -6.02 -6.20 4.52
N GLY A 65 -6.41 -5.02 5.00
CA GLY A 65 -6.70 -3.86 4.15
C GLY A 65 -5.47 -3.40 3.36
N VAL A 66 -4.30 -3.38 3.99
CA VAL A 66 -3.02 -3.09 3.32
C VAL A 66 -2.74 -4.12 2.21
N ASP A 67 -2.83 -5.41 2.54
CA ASP A 67 -2.55 -6.51 1.60
C ASP A 67 -3.51 -6.49 0.41
N ASP A 68 -4.81 -6.34 0.66
CA ASP A 68 -5.82 -6.24 -0.39
C ASP A 68 -5.55 -5.06 -1.34
N TRP A 69 -5.11 -3.92 -0.80
CA TRP A 69 -4.76 -2.77 -1.62
C TRP A 69 -3.51 -3.01 -2.48
N TYR A 70 -2.43 -3.54 -1.90
CA TYR A 70 -1.18 -3.82 -2.64
C TYR A 70 -1.35 -4.84 -3.77
N TYR A 71 -2.33 -5.74 -3.66
CA TYR A 71 -2.62 -6.75 -4.66
C TYR A 71 -3.86 -6.43 -5.51
N ASN A 72 -4.31 -5.18 -5.53
CA ASN A 72 -5.43 -4.70 -6.37
C ASN A 72 -6.73 -5.51 -6.17
N ARG A 73 -7.01 -5.94 -4.94
CA ARG A 73 -8.22 -6.69 -4.58
C ARG A 73 -9.39 -5.81 -4.13
N ILE A 74 -9.20 -4.50 -4.21
CA ILE A 74 -10.17 -3.48 -3.78
C ILE A 74 -10.80 -2.86 -5.03
N SER A 75 -12.13 -2.95 -5.11
CA SER A 75 -12.92 -2.42 -6.23
C SER A 75 -13.45 -1.01 -5.98
N LEU A 76 -13.50 -0.57 -4.72
CA LEU A 76 -14.02 0.75 -4.36
C LEU A 76 -12.95 1.84 -4.57
N PRO A 77 -13.34 3.04 -5.06
CA PRO A 77 -12.47 4.21 -5.09
C PRO A 77 -12.02 4.63 -3.69
N ILE A 78 -10.82 5.19 -3.57
CA ILE A 78 -10.25 5.63 -2.28
C ILE A 78 -11.12 6.71 -1.62
N GLU A 79 -11.74 7.59 -2.40
CA GLU A 79 -12.63 8.65 -1.90
C GLU A 79 -13.88 8.07 -1.23
N GLN A 80 -14.41 6.97 -1.79
CA GLN A 80 -15.55 6.27 -1.21
C GLN A 80 -15.16 5.57 0.09
N ILE A 81 -13.99 4.91 0.10
CA ILE A 81 -13.46 4.27 1.31
C ILE A 81 -13.23 5.31 2.41
N GLN A 82 -12.67 6.47 2.07
CA GLN A 82 -12.50 7.58 3.01
C GLN A 82 -13.83 8.05 3.60
N ALA A 83 -14.86 8.23 2.76
CA ALA A 83 -16.19 8.62 3.23
C ALA A 83 -16.79 7.57 4.18
N MET A 84 -16.58 6.28 3.90
CA MET A 84 -17.02 5.18 4.78
C MET A 84 -16.28 5.22 6.12
N THR A 85 -14.95 5.40 6.13
CA THR A 85 -14.14 5.44 7.36
C THR A 85 -14.51 6.61 8.29
N LEU A 86 -14.96 7.75 7.74
CA LEU A 86 -15.36 8.92 8.54
C LEU A 86 -16.72 8.75 9.23
N ASN A 87 -17.50 7.73 8.89
CA ASN A 87 -18.77 7.46 9.54
C ASN A 87 -18.55 6.96 10.97
N ARG A 88 -19.04 7.70 11.96
CA ARG A 88 -18.90 7.37 13.39
C ARG A 88 -19.59 6.08 13.83
N LEU A 89 -20.41 5.48 12.97
CA LEU A 89 -21.12 4.23 13.24
C LEU A 89 -20.45 3.00 12.61
N VAL A 90 -19.28 3.15 11.99
CA VAL A 90 -18.52 2.03 11.43
C VAL A 90 -18.00 1.12 12.54
N ASP A 91 -18.11 -0.19 12.32
CA ASP A 91 -17.58 -1.20 13.21
C ASP A 91 -16.04 -1.07 13.34
N HIS A 92 -15.48 -1.37 14.51
CA HIS A 92 -14.04 -1.22 14.75
C HIS A 92 -13.17 -2.03 13.78
N LYS A 93 -13.64 -3.21 13.36
CA LYS A 93 -12.95 -4.07 12.39
C LYS A 93 -12.97 -3.44 11.00
N GLU A 94 -14.12 -2.94 10.58
CA GLU A 94 -14.28 -2.23 9.30
C GLU A 94 -13.45 -0.94 9.26
N TYR A 95 -13.43 -0.17 10.36
CA TYR A 95 -12.59 1.00 10.50
C TYR A 95 -11.11 0.65 10.33
N ALA A 96 -10.64 -0.39 11.02
CA ALA A 96 -9.24 -0.82 10.94
C ALA A 96 -8.88 -1.29 9.52
N TYR A 97 -9.76 -2.08 8.89
CA TYR A 97 -9.60 -2.51 7.50
C TYR A 97 -9.45 -1.32 6.55
N TYR A 98 -10.40 -0.39 6.54
CA TYR A 98 -10.34 0.78 5.65
C TYR A 98 -9.19 1.72 5.98
N SER A 99 -8.79 1.82 7.25
CA SER A 99 -7.58 2.54 7.66
C SER A 99 -6.31 1.93 7.04
N GLY A 100 -6.23 0.60 6.96
CA GLY A 100 -5.16 -0.12 6.26
C GLY A 100 -5.14 0.18 4.77
N VAL A 101 -6.31 0.15 4.12
CA VAL A 101 -6.45 0.49 2.69
C VAL A 101 -5.96 1.91 2.41
N MET A 102 -6.48 2.88 3.17
CA MET A 102 -6.13 4.30 2.99
C MET A 102 -4.65 4.55 3.26
N PHE A 103 -4.08 3.89 4.28
CA PHE A 103 -2.67 4.00 4.59
C PHE A 103 -1.79 3.47 3.46
N ALA A 104 -2.13 2.31 2.89
CA ALA A 104 -1.38 1.73 1.78
C ALA A 104 -1.46 2.62 0.53
N ALA A 105 -2.63 3.20 0.25
CA ALA A 105 -2.81 4.17 -0.82
C ALA A 105 -1.96 5.42 -0.65
N ALA A 106 -2.00 6.04 0.53
CA ALA A 106 -1.19 7.21 0.85
C ALA A 106 0.32 6.88 0.81
N PHE A 107 0.72 5.69 1.27
CA PHE A 107 2.11 5.24 1.21
C PHE A 107 2.63 5.20 -0.23
N LYS A 108 1.90 4.57 -1.16
CA LYS A 108 2.31 4.56 -2.57
C LYS A 108 2.30 5.97 -3.17
N GLN A 109 1.31 6.80 -2.85
CA GLN A 109 1.26 8.17 -3.36
C GLN A 109 2.51 8.95 -2.95
N ASN A 110 2.96 8.80 -1.70
CA ASN A 110 4.20 9.42 -1.21
C ASN A 110 5.44 8.85 -1.91
N VAL A 111 5.47 7.55 -2.17
CA VAL A 111 6.55 6.90 -2.93
C VAL A 111 6.61 7.41 -4.37
N ASP A 112 5.46 7.48 -5.06
CA ASP A 112 5.36 7.98 -6.43
C ASP A 112 5.71 9.46 -6.53
N TYR A 113 5.47 10.23 -5.46
CA TYR A 113 5.85 11.64 -5.37
C TYR A 113 7.37 11.82 -5.35
N LEU A 114 8.10 10.89 -4.70
CA LEU A 114 9.56 10.88 -4.76
C LEU A 114 10.02 10.55 -6.19
N ASP A 115 9.60 9.40 -6.71
CA ASP A 115 9.90 8.99 -8.08
C ASP A 115 8.89 7.93 -8.54
N LYS A 116 8.35 8.08 -9.76
CA LYS A 116 7.34 7.17 -10.32
C LYS A 116 7.81 5.72 -10.45
N ASN A 117 9.11 5.50 -10.53
CA ASN A 117 9.73 4.18 -10.63
C ASN A 117 10.08 3.59 -9.25
N CYS A 118 10.08 4.40 -8.19
CA CYS A 118 10.45 3.97 -6.83
C CYS A 118 9.55 2.84 -6.31
N TRP A 119 8.26 2.89 -6.65
CA TRP A 119 7.30 1.85 -6.24
C TRP A 119 7.72 0.45 -6.70
N GLY A 120 8.35 0.34 -7.87
CA GLY A 120 8.84 -0.92 -8.42
C GLY A 120 10.06 -1.50 -7.69
N LEU A 121 10.75 -0.71 -6.86
CA LEU A 121 11.91 -1.14 -6.08
C LEU A 121 11.52 -1.77 -4.74
N LEU A 122 10.25 -1.61 -4.35
CA LEU A 122 9.71 -2.05 -3.07
C LEU A 122 9.10 -3.46 -3.16
N HIS A 123 9.44 -4.29 -2.18
CA HIS A 123 8.94 -5.64 -2.06
C HIS A 123 7.69 -5.66 -1.18
N LYS A 124 6.52 -5.76 -1.83
CA LYS A 124 5.20 -5.71 -1.18
C LYS A 124 5.06 -6.69 0.00
N PRO A 125 5.41 -7.99 -0.11
CA PRO A 125 5.33 -8.91 1.02
C PRO A 125 6.08 -8.42 2.27
N SER A 126 7.30 -7.90 2.09
CA SER A 126 8.10 -7.38 3.20
C SER A 126 7.51 -6.12 3.80
N MET A 127 6.86 -5.27 2.98
CA MET A 127 6.15 -4.09 3.48
C MET A 127 4.92 -4.48 4.31
N VAL A 128 4.09 -5.42 3.83
CA VAL A 128 2.91 -5.89 4.59
C VAL A 128 3.34 -6.43 5.95
N GLN A 129 4.37 -7.28 5.98
CA GLN A 129 4.91 -7.82 7.23
C GLN A 129 5.46 -6.73 8.16
N ALA A 130 6.16 -5.73 7.61
CA ALA A 130 6.68 -4.62 8.39
C ALA A 130 5.57 -3.74 9.00
N MET A 131 4.50 -3.50 8.25
CA MET A 131 3.33 -2.75 8.71
C MET A 131 2.62 -3.53 9.83
N ASP A 132 2.45 -4.84 9.67
CA ASP A 132 1.91 -5.72 10.71
C ASP A 132 2.76 -5.71 11.99
N ASP A 133 4.08 -5.84 11.86
CA ASP A 133 5.01 -5.81 12.99
C ASP A 133 4.98 -4.47 13.73
N ALA A 134 5.02 -3.35 12.99
CA ALA A 134 4.97 -2.02 13.58
C ALA A 134 3.68 -1.80 14.36
N MET A 135 2.53 -2.28 13.86
CA MET A 135 1.24 -2.17 14.56
C MET A 135 1.20 -3.01 15.85
N HIS A 136 1.75 -4.24 15.83
CA HIS A 136 1.86 -5.06 17.03
C HIS A 136 2.82 -4.47 18.07
N ASP A 137 3.92 -3.87 17.63
CA ASP A 137 4.86 -3.19 18.51
C ASP A 137 4.26 -1.90 19.07
N LEU A 138 3.52 -1.12 18.28
CA LEU A 138 2.74 0.04 18.72
C LEU A 138 1.76 -0.35 19.82
N GLN A 139 0.98 -1.42 19.63
CA GLN A 139 0.02 -1.91 20.62
C GLN A 139 0.67 -2.30 21.95
N LYS A 140 1.93 -2.73 21.91
CA LYS A 140 2.73 -3.10 23.10
C LYS A 140 3.53 -1.93 23.68
N GLY A 141 3.52 -0.76 23.04
CA GLY A 141 4.38 0.37 23.39
C GLY A 141 5.87 0.11 23.17
N LYS A 142 6.21 -0.75 22.20
CA LYS A 142 7.58 -1.25 21.94
C LYS A 142 8.06 -0.96 20.50
N VAL A 143 7.61 0.15 19.92
CA VAL A 143 8.04 0.54 18.56
C VAL A 143 9.56 0.64 18.49
N ARG A 144 10.14 -0.03 17.49
CA ARG A 144 11.58 -0.03 17.26
C ARG A 144 12.04 1.27 16.63
N ASP A 145 13.17 1.77 17.11
CA ASP A 145 13.97 2.82 16.48
C ASP A 145 15.43 2.41 16.59
N ASP A 146 15.76 1.26 16.03
CA ASP A 146 17.13 0.77 15.97
C ASP A 146 17.80 1.17 14.64
N GLN A 147 19.11 0.94 14.57
CA GLN A 147 19.92 1.30 13.40
C GLN A 147 19.43 0.63 12.12
N TYR A 148 18.90 -0.59 12.20
CA TYR A 148 18.38 -1.30 11.04
C TYR A 148 17.16 -0.59 10.44
N ILE A 149 16.23 -0.13 11.28
CA ILE A 149 15.06 0.64 10.83
C ILE A 149 15.48 1.97 10.22
N ARG A 150 16.39 2.72 10.87
CA ARG A 150 16.86 4.02 10.36
C ARG A 150 17.59 3.90 9.03
N GLU A 151 18.62 3.07 8.97
CA GLU A 151 19.46 2.94 7.77
C GLU A 151 18.71 2.32 6.59
N GLY A 152 17.81 1.38 6.85
CA GLY A 152 17.00 0.77 5.80
C GLY A 152 16.03 1.76 5.18
N ALA A 153 15.42 2.64 5.99
CA ALA A 153 14.57 3.72 5.51
C ALA A 153 15.36 4.76 4.71
N ASP A 154 16.56 5.14 5.17
CA ASP A 154 17.42 6.08 4.45
C ASP A 154 17.87 5.54 3.08
N LYS A 155 18.18 4.24 3.00
CA LYS A 155 18.60 3.59 1.74
C LYS A 155 17.53 3.72 0.64
N ILE A 156 16.25 3.53 0.95
CA ILE A 156 15.22 3.65 -0.08
C ILE A 156 15.00 5.10 -0.50
N ILE A 157 15.03 6.05 0.45
CA ILE A 157 14.92 7.48 0.12
C ILE A 157 16.06 7.89 -0.80
N GLN A 158 17.29 7.48 -0.48
CA GLN A 158 18.45 7.73 -1.33
C GLN A 158 18.30 7.11 -2.71
N LEU A 159 17.83 5.86 -2.81
CA LEU A 159 17.61 5.20 -4.11
C LEU A 159 16.58 5.96 -4.95
N CYS A 160 15.47 6.36 -4.34
CA CYS A 160 14.37 7.01 -5.05
C CYS A 160 14.61 8.49 -5.36
N VAL A 161 15.47 9.19 -4.60
CA VAL A 161 15.92 10.54 -4.96
C VAL A 161 17.05 10.50 -5.98
N LYS A 162 17.92 9.48 -5.92
CA LYS A 162 19.01 9.32 -6.88
C LYS A 162 18.46 9.07 -8.28
N THR A 163 17.41 8.28 -8.46
CA THR A 163 16.76 8.09 -9.77
C THR A 163 16.32 9.42 -10.39
N ILE A 164 15.76 10.36 -9.62
CA ILE A 164 15.43 11.73 -10.09
C ILE A 164 16.65 12.42 -10.73
N VAL A 165 17.78 12.44 -10.02
CA VAL A 165 19.00 13.14 -10.48
C VAL A 165 19.59 12.50 -11.75
N TYR A 166 19.50 11.17 -11.88
CA TYR A 166 19.96 10.49 -13.08
C TYR A 166 18.99 10.70 -14.25
N ASP A 167 17.69 10.63 -14.03
CA ASP A 167 16.67 10.80 -15.06
C ASP A 167 16.68 12.22 -15.63
N GLU A 168 16.78 13.25 -14.78
CA GLU A 168 16.95 14.65 -15.22
C GLU A 168 18.18 14.83 -16.11
N LYS A 169 19.33 14.26 -15.71
CA LYS A 169 20.57 14.35 -16.49
C LYS A 169 20.44 13.64 -17.84
N THR A 170 19.68 12.54 -17.90
CA THR A 170 19.49 11.73 -19.10
C THR A 170 18.54 12.43 -20.07
N GLU A 171 17.44 13.01 -19.57
CA GLU A 171 16.54 13.85 -20.36
C GLU A 171 17.22 15.09 -20.93
N VAL A 172 18.04 15.79 -20.14
CA VAL A 172 18.79 16.96 -20.61
C VAL A 172 19.78 16.57 -21.72
N LYS A 173 20.44 15.42 -21.60
CA LYS A 173 21.33 14.88 -22.64
C LYS A 173 20.54 14.51 -23.91
N ALA A 174 19.39 13.86 -23.78
CA ALA A 174 18.53 13.52 -24.91
C ALA A 174 18.03 14.78 -25.64
N LYS A 175 17.51 15.77 -24.92
CA LYS A 175 17.03 17.05 -25.48
C LYS A 175 18.17 17.82 -26.19
N LYS A 176 19.39 17.78 -25.67
CA LYS A 176 20.58 18.37 -26.33
C LYS A 176 20.99 17.62 -27.59
N ALA A 177 20.95 16.28 -27.58
CA ALA A 177 21.24 15.45 -28.75
C ALA A 177 20.22 15.71 -29.88
N THR A 178 18.93 15.79 -29.56
CA THR A 178 17.86 16.09 -30.52
C THR A 178 17.96 17.51 -31.10
N LYS A 179 18.32 18.51 -30.28
CA LYS A 179 18.59 19.87 -30.80
C LYS A 179 19.78 19.90 -31.75
N LYS A 180 20.83 19.11 -31.49
CA LYS A 180 22.04 19.06 -32.32
C LYS A 180 21.78 18.36 -33.66
N SER A 181 20.97 17.30 -33.69
CA SER A 181 20.57 16.62 -34.93
C SER A 181 19.65 17.48 -35.79
N VAL A 182 18.67 18.19 -35.20
CA VAL A 182 17.80 19.13 -35.93
C VAL A 182 18.57 20.30 -36.53
N LYS A 183 19.57 20.84 -35.80
CA LYS A 183 20.41 21.94 -36.30
C LYS A 183 21.33 21.50 -37.44
N LYS A 184 21.84 20.26 -37.40
CA LYS A 184 22.66 19.68 -38.47
C LYS A 184 21.84 19.40 -39.74
N ALA A 185 20.57 19.02 -39.60
CA ALA A 185 19.67 18.81 -40.74
C ALA A 185 19.32 20.11 -41.48
N LYS A 186 19.20 21.24 -40.77
CA LYS A 186 18.91 22.56 -41.37
C LYS A 186 20.09 23.24 -42.07
N ASN A 187 21.34 22.85 -41.75
CA ASN A 187 22.54 23.43 -42.38
C ASN A 187 23.00 22.67 -43.64
N ASN A 188 22.35 21.55 -43.98
CA ASN A 188 22.65 20.73 -45.16
C ASN A 188 21.57 20.86 -46.26
N GLN A 189 20.70 21.87 -46.16
CA GLN A 189 19.80 22.36 -47.21
C GLN A 189 20.29 23.73 -47.64
#